data_AF-X1J3M4-F1
#
_entry.id   AF-X1J3M4-F1
#
_cell.length_a   1.000
_cell.length_b   1.000
_cell.length_c   1.000
_cell.angle_alpha   90.00
_cell.angle_beta   90.00
_cell.angle_gamma   90.00
#
_symmetry.space_group_name_H-M   'P 1'
#
loop_
_entity.id
_entity.type
_entity.pdbx_description
1 polymer ?
#
loop_
_entity_poly.entity_id
_entity_poly.type
_entity_poly.pdbx_seq_one_letter_code
_entity_poly.pdbx_strand_id
1 'polypeptide(L)'
;SEEFRSFKELIERLNRTYKFHTRAACGFNSRNGAVALTTLFVTHYNFLRPHISLNYSVPIPLEELKDIDTLQGRWAKVIQLATEPSLN
;
A
#
# COMPACT_ATOMS: atom_id res chain seq x y z
N SER A 1 4.84 -24.43 -16.00
CA SER A 1 5.22 -23.29 -16.86
C SER A 1 6.33 -22.53 -16.16
N GLU A 2 7.56 -22.61 -16.65
CA GLU A 2 8.76 -22.03 -15.98
C GLU A 2 8.91 -20.53 -16.22
N GLU A 3 8.38 -20.05 -17.34
CA GLU A 3 8.46 -18.66 -17.82
C GLU A 3 7.93 -17.63 -16.81
N PHE A 4 6.86 -17.97 -16.07
CA PHE A 4 6.21 -17.04 -15.14
C PHE A 4 6.53 -17.31 -13.66
N ARG A 5 7.54 -18.15 -13.37
CA ARG A 5 7.86 -18.57 -11.99
C ARG A 5 8.21 -17.37 -11.10
N SER A 6 9.04 -16.45 -11.60
CA SER A 6 9.44 -15.24 -10.86
C SER A 6 8.27 -14.33 -10.50
N PHE A 7 7.33 -14.11 -11.44
CA PHE A 7 6.12 -13.33 -11.19
C PHE A 7 5.21 -13.99 -10.16
N LYS A 8 5.05 -15.31 -10.24
CA LYS A 8 4.29 -16.06 -9.24
C LYS A 8 4.90 -15.89 -7.84
N GLU A 9 6.21 -16.04 -7.69
CA GLU A 9 6.89 -15.88 -6.41
C GLU A 9 6.74 -14.47 -5.84
N LEU A 10 6.80 -13.44 -6.70
CA LEU A 10 6.55 -12.05 -6.31
C LEU A 10 5.13 -11.87 -5.75
N ILE A 11 4.11 -12.35 -6.47
CA ILE A 11 2.70 -12.28 -6.04
C ILE A 11 2.49 -13.07 -4.75
N GLU A 12 3.12 -14.24 -4.60
CA GLU A 12 3.02 -15.02 -3.37
C GLU A 12 3.66 -14.31 -2.17
N ARG A 13 4.82 -13.65 -2.36
CA ARG A 13 5.46 -12.85 -1.31
C ARG A 13 4.56 -11.69 -0.90
N LEU A 14 3.98 -10.97 -1.87
CA LEU A 14 3.00 -9.91 -1.60
C LEU A 14 1.81 -10.45 -0.80
N ASN A 15 1.22 -11.56 -1.23
CA ASN A 15 0.06 -12.17 -0.56
C ASN A 15 0.39 -12.66 0.86
N ARG A 16 1.61 -13.16 1.11
CA ARG A 16 2.07 -13.51 2.45
C ARG A 16 2.13 -12.27 3.35
N THR A 17 2.71 -11.17 2.86
CA THR A 17 2.74 -9.89 3.58
C THR A 17 1.32 -9.36 3.84
N TYR A 18 0.43 -9.40 2.86
CA TYR A 18 -0.96 -8.97 3.02
C TYR A 18 -1.71 -9.78 4.09
N LYS A 19 -1.58 -11.11 4.07
CA LYS A 19 -2.17 -12.00 5.08
C LYS A 19 -1.63 -11.74 6.48
N PHE A 20 -0.35 -11.40 6.61
CA PHE A 20 0.25 -11.04 7.89
C PHE A 20 -0.43 -9.80 8.51
N HIS A 21 -0.62 -8.73 7.73
CA HIS A 21 -1.27 -7.51 8.22
C HIS A 21 -2.77 -7.68 8.51
N THR A 22 -3.49 -8.43 7.68
CA THR A 22 -4.94 -8.62 7.85
C THR A 22 -5.31 -9.56 8.99
N ARG A 23 -4.47 -10.58 9.29
CA ARG A 23 -4.68 -11.47 10.44
C ARG A 23 -4.56 -10.75 11.77
N ALA A 24 -3.62 -9.81 11.88
CA ALA A 24 -3.45 -8.99 13.08
C ALA A 24 -4.71 -8.15 13.40
N ALA A 25 -5.52 -7.81 12.38
CA ALA A 25 -6.78 -7.10 12.53
C ALA A 25 -8.00 -8.02 12.82
N CYS A 26 -7.77 -9.28 13.20
CA CYS A 26 -8.81 -10.31 13.35
C CYS A 26 -9.60 -10.58 12.04
N GLY A 27 -8.98 -10.39 10.88
CA GLY A 27 -9.64 -10.50 9.58
C GLY A 27 -10.45 -9.25 9.24
N PHE A 28 -11.46 -9.40 8.38
CA PHE A 28 -12.21 -8.26 7.82
C PHE A 28 -13.50 -7.93 8.58
N ASN A 29 -14.12 -8.91 9.26
CA ASN A 29 -15.37 -8.82 10.03
C ASN A 29 -16.64 -8.33 9.29
N SER A 30 -16.50 -7.63 8.17
CA SER A 30 -17.57 -7.14 7.30
C SER A 30 -17.02 -6.79 5.92
N ARG A 31 -17.91 -6.55 4.94
CA ARG A 31 -17.50 -6.04 3.62
C ARG A 31 -16.80 -4.68 3.71
N ASN A 32 -17.31 -3.78 4.55
CA ASN A 32 -16.70 -2.46 4.73
C ASN A 32 -15.32 -2.55 5.39
N GLY A 33 -15.15 -3.46 6.36
CA GLY A 33 -13.84 -3.75 6.95
C GLY A 33 -12.86 -4.32 5.93
N ALA A 34 -13.33 -5.17 5.00
CA ALA A 34 -12.52 -5.68 3.90
C ALA A 34 -12.01 -4.56 3.00
N VAL A 35 -12.91 -3.66 2.58
CA VAL A 35 -12.55 -2.50 1.76
C VAL A 35 -11.56 -1.61 2.51
N ALA A 36 -11.85 -1.22 3.75
CA ALA A 36 -10.99 -0.34 4.54
C ALA A 36 -9.58 -0.92 4.75
N LEU A 37 -9.47 -2.18 5.19
CA LEU A 37 -8.17 -2.81 5.43
C LEU A 37 -7.38 -3.03 4.13
N THR A 38 -8.05 -3.38 3.03
CA THR A 38 -7.40 -3.52 1.72
C THR A 38 -6.86 -2.16 1.26
N THR A 39 -7.68 -1.11 1.33
CA THR A 39 -7.28 0.25 0.94
C THR A 39 -6.09 0.73 1.78
N LEU A 40 -6.16 0.59 3.11
CA LEU A 40 -5.06 0.98 4.00
C LEU A 40 -3.77 0.23 3.68
N PHE A 41 -3.86 -1.09 3.43
CA PHE A 41 -2.69 -1.90 3.08
C PHE A 41 -2.08 -1.46 1.75
N VAL A 42 -2.91 -1.33 0.70
CA VAL A 42 -2.45 -0.93 -0.65
C VAL A 42 -1.80 0.45 -0.59
N THR A 43 -2.44 1.39 0.11
CA THR A 43 -1.91 2.75 0.26
C THR A 43 -0.56 2.74 0.97
N HIS A 44 -0.47 2.04 2.10
CA HIS A 44 0.77 1.94 2.85
C HIS A 44 1.87 1.26 2.05
N TYR A 45 1.59 0.11 1.43
CA TYR A 45 2.58 -0.71 0.76
C TYR A 45 3.16 -0.02 -0.48
N ASN A 46 2.33 0.66 -1.27
CA ASN A 46 2.73 1.22 -2.56
C ASN A 46 3.23 2.67 -2.50
N PHE A 47 2.69 3.50 -1.62
CA PHE A 47 2.99 4.95 -1.63
C PHE A 47 3.81 5.40 -0.41
N LEU A 48 3.80 4.64 0.70
CA LEU A 48 4.33 5.13 1.98
C LEU A 48 5.48 4.30 2.55
N ARG A 49 5.47 2.98 2.31
CA ARG A 49 6.45 2.06 2.89
C ARG A 49 7.69 1.97 2.01
N PRO A 50 8.89 2.33 2.52
CA PRO A 50 10.14 2.08 1.81
C PRO A 50 10.44 0.58 1.76
N HIS A 51 10.95 0.09 0.62
CA HIS A 51 11.33 -1.31 0.44
C HIS A 51 12.82 -1.45 0.22
N ILE A 52 13.45 -2.38 0.96
CA ILE A 52 14.88 -2.65 0.86
C ILE A 52 15.28 -3.06 -0.57
N SER A 53 14.44 -3.86 -1.25
CA SER A 53 14.66 -4.27 -2.64
C SER A 53 14.58 -3.13 -3.66
N LEU A 54 14.11 -1.95 -3.25
CA LEU A 54 13.99 -0.74 -4.07
C LEU A 54 14.90 0.37 -3.54
N ASN A 55 16.03 0.03 -2.88
CA ASN A 55 16.93 0.99 -2.26
C ASN A 55 16.21 1.96 -1.31
N TYR A 56 15.30 1.44 -0.49
CA TYR A 56 14.45 2.21 0.42
C TYR A 56 13.51 3.22 -0.26
N SER A 57 13.25 3.06 -1.56
CA SER A 57 12.17 3.75 -2.27
C SER A 57 10.82 3.02 -2.10
N VAL A 58 9.74 3.70 -2.47
CA VAL A 58 8.38 3.13 -2.54
C VAL A 58 8.10 2.55 -3.93
N PRO A 59 7.21 1.56 -4.09
CA PRO A 59 6.91 0.96 -5.39
C PRO A 59 6.27 1.95 -6.38
N ILE A 60 5.45 2.87 -5.88
CA ILE A 60 4.76 3.86 -6.70
C ILE A 60 5.00 5.24 -6.05
N PRO A 61 6.06 5.97 -6.44
CA PRO A 61 6.32 7.30 -5.90
C PRO A 61 5.26 8.30 -6.37
N LEU A 62 4.87 9.21 -5.48
CA LEU A 62 3.98 10.34 -5.75
C LEU A 62 4.77 11.64 -5.52
N GLU A 63 4.77 12.54 -6.50
CA GLU A 63 5.54 13.80 -6.40
C GLU A 63 5.00 14.68 -5.27
N GLU A 64 3.69 14.63 -5.02
CA GLU A 64 3.01 15.38 -3.97
C GLU A 64 3.45 14.99 -2.54
N LEU A 65 4.16 13.86 -2.38
CA LEU A 65 4.65 13.37 -1.09
C LEU A 65 6.15 13.60 -0.87
N LYS A 66 6.87 14.10 -1.89
CA LYS A 66 8.35 14.15 -1.91
C LYS A 66 8.94 14.99 -0.78
N ASP A 67 8.37 16.16 -0.53
CA ASP A 67 8.86 17.12 0.45
C ASP A 67 8.24 16.94 1.86
N ILE A 68 7.63 15.78 2.11
CA ILE A 68 7.02 15.44 3.39
C ILE A 68 7.85 14.36 4.07
N ASP A 69 8.55 14.73 5.15
CA ASP A 69 9.45 13.80 5.84
C ASP A 69 8.73 12.84 6.79
N THR A 70 7.60 13.29 7.37
CA THR A 70 6.88 12.50 8.37
C THR A 70 5.89 11.55 7.72
N LEU A 71 5.81 10.32 8.23
CA LEU A 71 4.81 9.35 7.78
C LEU A 71 3.39 9.88 7.99
N GLN A 72 3.14 10.58 9.09
CA GLN A 72 1.86 11.21 9.43
C GLN A 72 1.49 12.29 8.40
N GLY A 73 2.43 13.14 8.03
CA GLY A 73 2.23 14.15 6.99
C GLY A 73 1.90 13.52 5.64
N ARG A 74 2.60 12.44 5.27
CA ARG A 74 2.33 11.74 4.02
C ARG A 74 0.92 11.12 4.02
N TRP A 75 0.50 10.53 5.13
CA TRP A 75 -0.88 10.04 5.27
C TRP A 75 -1.91 11.17 5.14
N ALA A 76 -1.70 12.29 5.82
CA ALA A 76 -2.58 13.45 5.73
C ALA A 76 -2.69 13.95 4.28
N LYS A 77 -1.56 14.02 3.55
CA LYS A 77 -1.55 14.42 2.14
C LYS A 77 -2.25 13.42 1.23
N VAL A 78 -2.08 12.12 1.43
CA VAL A 78 -2.82 11.09 0.67
C VAL A 78 -4.33 11.20 0.88
N ILE A 79 -4.78 11.41 2.12
CA ILE A 79 -6.20 11.60 2.43
C ILE A 79 -6.72 12.88 1.78
N GLN A 80 -5.95 13.98 1.84
CA GLN A 80 -6.28 15.22 1.15
C GLN A 80 -6.48 14.98 -0.35
N LEU A 81 -5.50 14.38 -1.04
CA LEU A 81 -5.58 14.08 -2.47
C LEU A 81 -6.77 13.19 -2.84
N ALA A 82 -7.13 12.23 -1.98
CA ALA A 82 -8.26 11.33 -2.20
C ALA A 82 -9.63 11.98 -1.95
N THR A 83 -9.67 13.11 -1.24
CA THR A 83 -10.91 13.82 -0.87
C THR A 83 -11.09 15.15 -1.60
N GLU A 84 -10.05 15.62 -2.29
CA GLU A 84 -10.16 16.75 -3.20
C GLU A 84 -11.15 16.40 -4.32
N PRO A 85 -12.20 17.21 -4.54
CA PRO A 85 -13.08 16.99 -5.67
C PRO A 85 -12.26 17.11 -6.95
N SER A 86 -12.26 16.07 -7.76
CA SER A 86 -11.69 16.13 -9.11
C SER A 86 -12.33 17.32 -9.82
N LEU A 87 -11.53 18.34 -10.14
CA LEU A 87 -11.96 19.42 -11.03
C LEU A 87 -12.20 18.80 -12.41
N ASN A 88 -13.38 18.24 -12.61
CA ASN A 88 -13.97 17.82 -13.87
C ASN A 88 -15.40 18.38 -13.91
#